data_AF-A0A1W9MQL7-F1
#
_entry.id   AF-A0A1W9MQL7-F1
#
_cell.length_a   1.000
_cell.length_b   1.000
_cell.length_c   1.000
_cell.angle_alpha   90.00
_cell.angle_beta   90.00
_cell.angle_gamma   90.00
#
_symmetry.space_group_name_H-M   'P 1'
#
loop_
_entity.id
_entity.type
_entity.pdbx_description
1 polymer ?
#
loop_
_entity_poly.entity_id
_entity_poly.type
_entity_poly.pdbx_seq_one_letter_code
_entity_poly.pdbx_strand_id
1 'polypeptide(L)'
;TGTPPNVTPVTLYLKIVPAADKTGIATITVTATDSLNAVTQKNFIVKVDTANDPPTVVGLADQTMNEDATITVSFTVSDDETSAAELTVDPPVWTSADMPGMPAENLVLGGSGANRTLTITPPLNKSGKATISLTVKVPRNRLQPSNLSC
;
A
#
# COMPACT_ATOMS: atom_id res chain seq x y z
N THR A 1 -35.90 49.04 21.18
CA THR A 1 -34.68 48.35 20.70
C THR A 1 -34.32 47.26 21.70
N GLY A 2 -34.78 46.03 21.50
CA GLY A 2 -34.45 44.90 22.38
C GLY A 2 -33.15 44.25 21.92
N THR A 3 -32.17 44.12 22.80
CA THR A 3 -30.99 43.29 22.55
C THR A 3 -31.43 41.84 22.32
N PRO A 4 -30.93 41.15 21.28
CA PRO A 4 -31.20 39.73 21.07
C PRO A 4 -30.87 38.95 22.34
N PRO A 5 -31.66 37.92 22.71
CA PRO A 5 -31.37 37.09 23.87
C PRO A 5 -29.95 36.52 23.75
N ASN A 6 -29.17 36.69 24.81
CA ASN A 6 -27.82 36.15 24.91
C ASN A 6 -27.91 34.62 25.06
N VAL A 7 -27.93 33.91 23.94
CA VAL A 7 -27.88 32.45 23.91
C VAL A 7 -26.44 31.99 24.08
N THR A 8 -26.19 31.20 25.12
CA THR A 8 -24.90 30.52 25.29
C THR A 8 -24.74 29.49 24.18
N PRO A 9 -23.67 29.56 23.36
CA PRO A 9 -23.41 28.53 22.37
C PRO A 9 -23.23 27.18 23.04
N VAL A 10 -23.94 26.17 22.55
CA VAL A 10 -23.74 24.76 22.94
C VAL A 10 -22.96 24.06 21.84
N THR A 11 -21.89 23.38 22.23
CA THR A 11 -21.13 22.51 21.32
C THR A 11 -21.63 21.08 21.44
N LEU A 12 -21.99 20.46 20.31
CA LEU A 12 -22.33 19.04 20.21
C LEU A 12 -21.23 18.30 19.48
N TYR A 13 -20.94 17.06 19.92
CA TYR A 13 -20.00 16.17 19.27
C TYR A 13 -20.75 15.02 18.60
N LEU A 14 -20.43 14.75 17.35
CA LEU A 14 -20.91 13.59 16.61
C LEU A 14 -19.81 12.54 16.52
N LYS A 15 -20.09 11.31 16.95
CA LYS A 15 -19.19 10.16 16.79
C LYS A 15 -19.75 9.23 15.71
N ILE A 16 -18.94 8.95 14.69
CA ILE A 16 -19.27 8.01 13.61
C ILE A 16 -18.30 6.83 13.72
N VAL A 17 -18.83 5.62 13.77
CA VAL A 17 -18.05 4.37 13.80
C VAL A 17 -18.55 3.50 12.65
N PRO A 18 -17.79 3.38 11.54
CA PRO A 18 -18.12 2.45 10.47
C PRO A 18 -18.18 1.02 10.99
N ALA A 19 -19.04 0.18 10.40
CA ALA A 19 -19.00 -1.25 10.65
C ALA A 19 -17.68 -1.82 10.13
N ALA A 20 -17.15 -2.84 10.80
CA ALA A 20 -15.94 -3.53 10.37
C ALA A 20 -16.06 -3.98 8.90
N ASP A 21 -14.98 -3.81 8.14
CA ASP A 21 -14.86 -4.20 6.73
C ASP A 21 -15.94 -3.61 5.80
N LYS A 22 -16.55 -2.47 6.19
CA LYS A 22 -17.47 -1.72 5.34
C LYS A 22 -16.84 -0.47 4.81
N THR A 23 -16.92 -0.31 3.50
CA THR A 23 -16.47 0.87 2.76
C THR A 23 -17.65 1.52 2.05
N GLY A 24 -17.50 2.78 1.68
CA GLY A 24 -18.52 3.51 0.94
C GLY A 24 -18.60 4.99 1.29
N ILE A 25 -19.64 5.62 0.75
CA ILE A 25 -19.91 7.04 0.91
C ILE A 25 -21.24 7.20 1.64
N ALA A 26 -21.23 7.93 2.75
CA ALA A 26 -22.42 8.31 3.49
C ALA A 26 -22.60 9.83 3.46
N THR A 27 -23.81 10.29 3.12
CA THR A 27 -24.17 11.70 3.31
C THR A 27 -24.81 11.85 4.68
N ILE A 28 -24.19 12.66 5.55
CA ILE A 28 -24.68 12.95 6.88
C ILE A 28 -25.43 14.28 6.83
N THR A 29 -26.69 14.28 7.27
CA THR A 29 -27.50 15.50 7.41
C THR A 29 -27.66 15.82 8.89
N VAL A 30 -27.20 17.00 9.29
CA VAL A 30 -27.40 17.54 10.64
C VAL A 30 -28.53 18.56 10.58
N THR A 31 -29.57 18.32 11.36
CA THR A 31 -30.73 19.20 11.49
C THR A 31 -30.71 19.88 12.85
N ALA A 32 -30.77 21.20 12.88
CA ALA A 32 -30.96 21.97 14.11
C ALA A 32 -32.35 22.61 14.08
N THR A 33 -33.08 22.49 15.19
CA THR A 33 -34.42 23.07 15.36
C THR A 33 -34.43 23.92 16.62
N ASP A 34 -34.96 25.14 16.55
CA ASP A 34 -35.12 26.00 17.73
C ASP A 34 -36.45 25.76 18.46
N SER A 35 -36.66 26.45 19.59
CA SER A 35 -37.89 26.33 20.40
C SER A 35 -39.15 26.87 19.72
N LEU A 36 -38.99 27.58 18.60
CA LEU A 36 -40.09 28.11 17.78
C LEU A 36 -40.33 27.24 16.53
N ASN A 37 -39.70 26.07 16.44
CA ASN A 37 -39.72 25.14 15.31
C ASN A 37 -39.05 25.66 14.02
N ALA A 38 -38.19 26.68 14.09
CA ALA A 38 -37.37 27.06 12.94
C ALA A 38 -36.28 26.00 12.74
N VAL A 39 -36.07 25.59 11.48
CA VAL A 39 -35.16 24.50 11.12
C VAL A 39 -34.03 25.00 10.23
N THR A 40 -32.81 24.56 10.50
CA THR A 40 -31.69 24.64 9.56
C THR A 40 -31.04 23.27 9.39
N GLN A 41 -30.44 23.04 8.22
CA GLN A 41 -29.77 21.79 7.91
C GLN A 41 -28.39 22.04 7.30
N LYS A 42 -27.45 21.14 7.61
CA LYS A 42 -26.15 21.08 6.94
C LYS A 42 -25.82 19.64 6.61
N ASN A 43 -25.44 19.41 5.36
CA ASN A 43 -24.94 18.12 4.91
C ASN A 43 -23.40 18.13 4.81
N PHE A 44 -22.80 16.98 5.10
CA PHE A 44 -21.41 16.69 4.76
C PHE A 44 -21.26 15.21 4.40
N ILE A 45 -20.19 14.89 3.68
CA ILE A 45 -19.93 13.53 3.22
C ILE A 45 -18.90 12.89 4.14
N VAL A 46 -19.15 11.63 4.51
CA VAL A 46 -18.18 10.75 5.14
C VAL A 46 -17.85 9.66 4.13
N LYS A 47 -16.58 9.55 3.77
CA LYS A 47 -16.05 8.48 2.93
C LYS A 47 -15.27 7.51 3.81
N VAL A 48 -15.59 6.22 3.71
CA VAL A 48 -14.83 5.13 4.32
C VAL A 48 -14.16 4.37 3.19
N ASP A 49 -12.84 4.51 3.10
CA ASP A 49 -12.02 3.84 2.08
C ASP A 49 -11.70 2.40 2.49
N THR A 50 -11.38 1.55 1.50
CA THR A 50 -10.74 0.26 1.77
C THR A 50 -9.39 0.49 2.42
N ALA A 51 -9.00 -0.38 3.36
CA ALA A 51 -7.60 -0.47 3.72
C ALA A 51 -6.82 -0.82 2.44
N ASN A 52 -5.67 -0.17 2.24
CA ASN A 52 -4.78 -0.56 1.14
C ASN A 52 -3.89 -1.69 1.65
N ASP A 53 -3.97 -2.85 1.00
CA ASP A 53 -3.14 -3.99 1.33
C ASP A 53 -1.77 -3.88 0.64
N PRO A 54 -0.70 -4.46 1.22
CA PRO A 54 0.61 -4.48 0.57
C PRO A 54 0.64 -5.57 -0.53
N PRO A 55 1.43 -5.37 -1.60
CA PRO A 55 1.67 -6.42 -2.57
C PRO A 55 2.26 -7.68 -1.93
N THR A 56 1.88 -8.84 -2.47
CA THR A 56 2.34 -10.16 -2.05
C THR A 56 3.32 -10.75 -3.06
N VAL A 57 4.27 -11.54 -2.56
CA VAL A 57 5.29 -12.25 -3.36
C VAL A 57 5.33 -13.72 -2.95
N VAL A 58 5.26 -14.63 -3.92
CA VAL A 58 5.26 -16.08 -3.67
C VAL A 58 6.25 -16.78 -4.61
N GLY A 59 6.89 -17.87 -4.13
CA GLY A 59 7.78 -18.71 -4.96
C GLY A 59 9.28 -18.49 -4.76
N LEU A 60 9.67 -17.56 -3.88
CA LEU A 60 11.08 -17.29 -3.53
C LEU A 60 11.48 -18.04 -2.26
N ALA A 61 11.78 -19.32 -2.42
CA ALA A 61 12.42 -20.12 -1.37
C ALA A 61 13.96 -20.02 -1.46
N ASP A 62 14.65 -20.42 -0.39
CA ASP A 62 16.11 -20.54 -0.39
C ASP A 62 16.59 -21.42 -1.55
N GLN A 63 17.61 -20.96 -2.27
CA GLN A 63 18.20 -21.68 -3.40
C GLN A 63 19.60 -22.19 -3.03
N THR A 64 19.96 -23.36 -3.56
CA THR A 64 21.33 -23.89 -3.52
C THR A 64 21.76 -24.18 -4.95
N MET A 65 22.96 -23.73 -5.30
CA MET A 65 23.51 -23.86 -6.65
C MET A 65 25.04 -23.96 -6.59
N ASN A 66 25.65 -24.35 -7.70
CA ASN A 66 27.10 -24.32 -7.85
C ASN A 66 27.60 -22.87 -8.03
N GLU A 67 28.79 -22.56 -7.51
CA GLU A 67 29.34 -21.19 -7.41
C GLU A 67 29.58 -20.49 -8.76
N ASP A 68 29.68 -21.24 -9.86
CA ASP A 68 29.88 -20.71 -11.22
C ASP A 68 28.72 -21.07 -12.17
N ALA A 69 27.57 -21.45 -11.63
CA ALA A 69 26.37 -21.73 -12.40
C ALA A 69 25.45 -20.51 -12.47
N THR A 70 24.45 -20.54 -13.36
CA THR A 70 23.33 -19.59 -13.34
C THR A 70 22.06 -20.33 -12.94
N ILE A 71 21.23 -19.71 -12.13
CA ILE A 71 19.89 -20.21 -11.82
C ILE A 71 18.84 -19.15 -12.18
N THR A 72 17.68 -19.58 -12.65
CA THR A 72 16.50 -18.74 -12.83
C THR A 72 15.41 -19.21 -11.89
N VAL A 73 14.98 -18.34 -10.98
CA VAL A 73 13.91 -18.61 -10.02
C VAL A 73 12.64 -17.94 -10.50
N SER A 74 11.54 -18.69 -10.59
CA SER A 74 10.23 -18.13 -10.93
C SER A 74 9.48 -17.75 -9.65
N PHE A 75 8.81 -16.61 -9.68
CA PHE A 75 7.99 -16.12 -8.57
C PHE A 75 6.77 -15.38 -9.09
N THR A 76 5.76 -15.20 -8.24
CA THR A 76 4.57 -14.44 -8.56
C THR A 76 4.43 -13.20 -7.71
N VAL A 77 3.83 -12.16 -8.29
CA VAL A 77 3.44 -10.93 -7.60
C VAL A 77 1.94 -10.69 -7.75
N SER A 78 1.30 -10.24 -6.68
CA SER A 78 -0.13 -9.93 -6.65
C SER A 78 -0.43 -8.82 -5.66
N ASP A 79 -1.55 -8.14 -5.84
CA ASP A 79 -2.06 -7.07 -5.00
C ASP A 79 -3.58 -7.05 -5.19
N ASP A 80 -4.35 -6.91 -4.10
CA ASP A 80 -5.82 -7.02 -4.16
C ASP A 80 -6.45 -5.77 -4.82
N GLU A 81 -5.78 -4.60 -4.72
CA GLU A 81 -6.27 -3.33 -5.26
C GLU A 81 -5.67 -2.97 -6.64
N THR A 82 -4.57 -3.63 -7.02
CA THR A 82 -3.74 -3.28 -8.17
C THR A 82 -3.52 -4.49 -9.07
N SER A 83 -3.85 -4.33 -10.36
CA SER A 83 -3.56 -5.36 -11.35
C SER A 83 -2.06 -5.70 -11.36
N ALA A 84 -1.73 -6.99 -11.43
CA ALA A 84 -0.34 -7.44 -11.46
C ALA A 84 0.48 -6.87 -12.64
N ALA A 85 -0.19 -6.43 -13.72
CA ALA A 85 0.45 -5.76 -14.84
C ALA A 85 0.96 -4.34 -14.49
N GLU A 86 0.35 -3.70 -13.49
CA GLU A 86 0.71 -2.36 -13.01
C GLU A 86 1.74 -2.42 -11.88
N LEU A 87 1.95 -3.59 -11.26
CA LEU A 87 2.98 -3.76 -10.24
C LEU A 87 4.38 -3.66 -10.85
N THR A 88 5.24 -2.92 -10.14
CA THR A 88 6.65 -2.75 -10.45
C THR A 88 7.52 -3.49 -9.45
N VAL A 89 8.60 -4.09 -9.91
CA VAL A 89 9.62 -4.70 -9.05
C VAL A 89 10.87 -3.84 -9.18
N ASP A 90 11.33 -3.27 -8.07
CA ASP A 90 12.59 -2.53 -8.06
C ASP A 90 13.77 -3.45 -8.42
N PRO A 91 14.89 -2.89 -8.90
CA PRO A 91 16.12 -3.64 -9.05
C PRO A 91 16.48 -4.41 -7.77
N PRO A 92 16.83 -5.71 -7.89
CA PRO A 92 17.20 -6.53 -6.74
C PRO A 92 18.44 -5.98 -6.03
N VAL A 93 18.43 -6.05 -4.70
CA VAL A 93 19.57 -5.67 -3.87
C VAL A 93 20.15 -6.91 -3.23
N TRP A 94 21.46 -7.00 -3.19
CA TRP A 94 22.18 -8.14 -2.64
C TRP A 94 23.08 -7.75 -1.48
N THR A 95 23.15 -8.63 -0.48
CA THR A 95 24.06 -8.50 0.66
C THR A 95 24.69 -9.86 1.00
N SER A 96 25.99 -9.86 1.29
CA SER A 96 26.73 -11.04 1.75
C SER A 96 27.98 -10.63 2.52
N ALA A 97 28.29 -11.38 3.58
CA ALA A 97 29.59 -11.32 4.25
C ALA A 97 30.64 -12.25 3.60
N ASP A 98 30.21 -13.37 3.03
CA ASP A 98 31.10 -14.45 2.56
C ASP A 98 31.41 -14.35 1.05
N MET A 99 30.63 -13.57 0.30
CA MET A 99 30.68 -13.50 -1.15
C MET A 99 30.80 -12.05 -1.66
N PRO A 100 31.71 -11.20 -1.17
CA PRO A 100 31.73 -9.77 -1.47
C PRO A 100 31.79 -9.46 -2.98
N GLY A 101 31.02 -8.45 -3.40
CA GLY A 101 31.15 -7.84 -4.73
C GLY A 101 30.31 -8.46 -5.84
N MET A 102 29.09 -8.92 -5.56
CA MET A 102 28.14 -9.29 -6.62
C MET A 102 27.65 -8.06 -7.39
N PRO A 103 27.97 -7.92 -8.69
CA PRO A 103 27.51 -6.80 -9.49
C PRO A 103 26.00 -6.78 -9.66
N ALA A 104 25.39 -5.62 -9.89
CA ALA A 104 23.94 -5.52 -10.05
C ALA A 104 23.45 -6.25 -11.32
N GLU A 105 24.27 -6.27 -12.36
CA GLU A 105 24.03 -6.98 -13.63
C GLU A 105 23.95 -8.50 -13.48
N ASN A 106 24.43 -9.04 -12.37
CA ASN A 106 24.35 -10.46 -12.06
C ASN A 106 22.97 -10.89 -11.53
N LEU A 107 22.07 -9.93 -11.34
CA LEU A 107 20.69 -10.13 -10.92
C LEU A 107 19.74 -9.54 -11.95
N VAL A 108 19.20 -10.40 -12.80
CA VAL A 108 18.35 -9.97 -13.91
C VAL A 108 16.91 -10.35 -13.64
N LEU A 109 16.06 -9.34 -13.49
CA LEU A 109 14.61 -9.52 -13.45
C LEU A 109 14.07 -9.78 -14.86
N GLY A 110 13.14 -10.72 -14.95
CA GLY A 110 12.41 -11.05 -16.16
C GLY A 110 10.92 -11.32 -15.86
N GLY A 111 10.19 -11.69 -16.91
CA GLY A 111 8.75 -11.90 -16.84
C GLY A 111 7.93 -10.60 -16.74
N SER A 112 6.61 -10.75 -16.74
CA SER A 112 5.65 -9.64 -16.80
C SER A 112 4.33 -10.01 -16.13
N GLY A 113 3.59 -8.99 -15.67
CA GLY A 113 2.33 -9.23 -14.96
C GLY A 113 2.57 -10.00 -13.66
N ALA A 114 1.74 -11.00 -13.39
CA ALA A 114 1.85 -11.82 -12.19
C ALA A 114 3.09 -12.72 -12.18
N ASN A 115 3.53 -13.24 -13.34
CA ASN A 115 4.62 -14.21 -13.42
C ASN A 115 5.96 -13.50 -13.70
N ARG A 116 6.88 -13.59 -12.75
CA ARG A 116 8.19 -12.95 -12.78
C ARG A 116 9.30 -13.98 -12.61
N THR A 117 10.49 -13.62 -13.04
CA THR A 117 11.68 -14.44 -12.86
C THR A 117 12.83 -13.60 -12.34
N LEU A 118 13.68 -14.18 -11.49
CA LEU A 118 14.97 -13.63 -11.11
C LEU A 118 16.06 -14.58 -11.59
N THR A 119 16.91 -14.12 -12.50
CA THR A 119 18.11 -14.85 -12.94
C THR A 119 19.29 -14.37 -12.11
N ILE A 120 20.01 -15.33 -11.53
CA ILE A 120 21.13 -15.11 -10.61
C ILE A 120 22.36 -15.76 -11.20
N THR A 121 23.38 -14.96 -11.44
CA THR A 121 24.71 -15.41 -11.85
C THR A 121 25.72 -14.98 -10.78
N PRO A 122 26.19 -15.87 -9.91
CA PRO A 122 27.15 -15.51 -8.87
C PRO A 122 28.50 -15.06 -9.48
N PRO A 123 29.29 -14.18 -8.82
CA PRO A 123 30.65 -13.88 -9.27
C PRO A 123 31.53 -15.13 -9.40
N LEU A 124 32.37 -15.19 -10.42
CA LEU A 124 33.23 -16.33 -10.71
C LEU A 124 34.19 -16.66 -9.56
N ASN A 125 34.34 -17.94 -9.25
CA ASN A 125 35.20 -18.49 -8.18
C ASN A 125 34.85 -17.94 -6.78
N LYS A 126 33.57 -17.65 -6.53
CA LYS A 126 33.08 -17.19 -5.23
C LYS A 126 31.97 -18.10 -4.71
N SER A 127 32.27 -18.85 -3.65
CA SER A 127 31.27 -19.56 -2.86
C SER A 127 30.85 -18.75 -1.64
N GLY A 128 29.61 -18.90 -1.20
CA GLY A 128 29.15 -18.35 0.07
C GLY A 128 27.64 -18.27 0.15
N LYS A 129 27.14 -17.60 1.20
CA LYS A 129 25.72 -17.30 1.34
C LYS A 129 25.43 -15.86 0.95
N ALA A 130 24.31 -15.66 0.27
CA ALA A 130 23.87 -14.37 -0.25
C ALA A 130 22.40 -14.15 0.09
N THR A 131 22.05 -12.95 0.55
CA THR A 131 20.66 -12.53 0.70
C THR A 131 20.32 -11.57 -0.42
N ILE A 132 19.30 -11.92 -1.22
CA ILE A 132 18.77 -11.08 -2.28
C ILE A 132 17.39 -10.56 -1.85
N SER A 133 17.23 -9.25 -1.85
CA SER A 133 16.00 -8.55 -1.50
C SER A 133 15.32 -8.00 -2.75
N LEU A 134 14.03 -8.28 -2.87
CA LEU A 134 13.15 -7.69 -3.88
C LEU A 134 12.15 -6.75 -3.22
N THR A 135 11.82 -5.65 -3.89
CA THR A 135 10.76 -4.74 -3.46
C THR A 135 9.72 -4.63 -4.56
N VAL A 136 8.46 -4.93 -4.24
CA VAL A 136 7.32 -4.76 -5.16
C VAL A 136 6.55 -3.51 -4.77
N LYS A 137 6.21 -2.68 -5.75
CA LYS A 137 5.52 -1.40 -5.55
C LYS A 137 4.32 -1.28 -6.46
N VAL A 138 3.25 -0.74 -5.90
CA VAL A 138 2.12 -0.20 -6.66
C VAL A 138 2.50 1.14 -7.31
N PRO A 139 1.90 1.53 -8.45
CA PRO A 139 2.13 2.83 -9.05
C PRO A 139 1.71 3.96 -8.11
N ARG A 140 2.56 4.98 -7.97
CA ARG A 140 2.31 6.15 -7.10
C ARG A 140 1.10 7.02 -7.50
N ASN A 141 0.38 6.68 -8.58
CA ASN A 141 -0.68 7.52 -9.14
C ASN A 141 -2.10 7.08 -8.77
N ARG A 142 -2.26 6.09 -7.87
CA ARG A 142 -3.55 5.83 -7.23
C ARG A 142 -3.58 6.73 -6.01
N LEU A 143 -4.45 7.73 -6.04
CA LEU A 143 -4.75 8.59 -4.89
C LEU A 143 -5.16 7.68 -3.72
N GLN A 144 -4.22 7.24 -2.89
CA GLN A 144 -4.52 6.92 -1.51
C GLN A 144 -4.92 8.28 -0.94
N PRO A 145 -6.21 8.51 -0.64
CA PRO A 145 -6.61 9.81 -0.12
C PRO A 145 -5.78 10.04 1.13
N SER A 146 -4.94 11.06 1.08
CA SER A 146 -4.17 11.49 2.24
C SER A 146 -5.19 11.82 3.33
N ASN A 147 -5.07 11.10 4.44
CA ASN A 147 -5.80 11.35 5.67
C ASN A 147 -5.38 12.74 6.20
N LEU A 148 -5.89 13.80 5.59
CA LEU A 148 -5.75 15.16 6.10
C LEU A 148 -7.11 15.52 6.71
N SER A 149 -7.22 15.27 8.02
CA SER A 149 -8.23 15.94 8.83
C SER A 149 -7.90 17.43 8.86
N CYS A 150 -8.85 18.26 8.45
CA CYS A 150 -8.86 19.68 8.75
C CYS A 150 -9.08 19.91 10.25
#